data_AF-A0A089L370-F1
#
_entry.id   AF-A0A089L370-F1
#
_cell.length_a   1.000
_cell.length_b   1.000
_cell.length_c   1.000
_cell.angle_alpha   90.00
_cell.angle_beta   90.00
_cell.angle_gamma   90.00
#
_symmetry.space_group_name_H-M   'P 1'
#
loop_
_entity.id
_entity.type
_entity.pdbx_description
1 polymer ?
#
loop_
_entity_poly.entity_id
_entity_poly.type
_entity_poly.pdbx_seq_one_letter_code
_entity_poly.pdbx_strand_id
1 'polypeptide(L)'
;MSNQVEAIVTFNDGIAYVLSQPVEFTYYKQGDLIIGLDDTCTFVSCYFYERPSMGFKAFGGREFDITLENGEVIHCDGQWWDGGYQKAEKLLGEELVRVTYEDIESLKKCYVFSGCKAIASSLSKLRETYDGEVQGYWAYEALLKGRDKPIREDRKQ
;
A
#
# COMPACT_ATOMS: atom_id res chain seq x y z
N MET A 1 13.48 9.36 -2.79
CA MET A 1 12.87 10.43 -1.98
C MET A 1 12.24 9.75 -0.78
N SER A 2 12.54 10.16 0.46
CA SER A 2 12.03 9.43 1.62
C SER A 2 10.53 9.70 1.81
N ASN A 3 9.71 8.65 1.82
CA ASN A 3 8.33 8.75 2.29
C ASN A 3 8.33 9.19 3.76
N GLN A 4 7.67 10.31 4.06
CA GLN A 4 7.48 10.83 5.43
C GLN A 4 6.01 10.65 5.82
N VAL A 5 5.76 10.37 7.09
CA VAL A 5 4.40 10.31 7.64
C VAL A 5 3.94 11.73 7.99
N GLU A 6 2.89 12.20 7.32
CA GLU A 6 2.25 13.50 7.55
C GLU A 6 1.15 13.41 8.62
N ALA A 7 0.46 12.28 8.67
CA ALA A 7 -0.55 12.00 9.68
C ALA A 7 -0.73 10.49 9.89
N ILE A 8 -1.23 10.14 11.07
CA ILE A 8 -1.74 8.80 11.35
C ILE A 8 -3.22 8.94 11.69
N VAL A 9 -4.05 8.12 11.05
CA VAL A 9 -5.50 8.22 11.13
C VAL A 9 -6.07 6.90 11.65
N THR A 10 -7.09 6.95 12.50
CA THR A 10 -7.83 5.74 12.89
C THR A 10 -8.56 5.16 11.67
N PHE A 11 -8.49 3.84 11.48
CA PHE A 11 -9.11 3.20 10.33
C PHE A 11 -9.62 1.81 10.71
N ASN A 12 -10.94 1.67 10.84
CA ASN A 12 -11.58 0.51 11.45
C ASN A 12 -10.95 0.22 12.84
N ASP A 13 -10.48 -1.00 13.06
CA ASP A 13 -9.81 -1.43 14.30
C ASP A 13 -8.29 -1.20 14.27
N GLY A 14 -7.78 -0.47 13.28
CA GLY A 14 -6.37 -0.19 13.09
C GLY A 14 -6.09 1.27 12.78
N ILE A 15 -4.99 1.49 12.06
CA ILE A 15 -4.54 2.81 11.63
C ILE A 15 -4.24 2.83 10.14
N ALA A 16 -4.32 4.02 9.57
CA ALA A 16 -3.84 4.33 8.24
C ALA A 16 -2.75 5.40 8.32
N TYR A 17 -1.73 5.25 7.48
CA TYR A 17 -0.62 6.20 7.36
C TYR A 17 -0.91 7.16 6.21
N VAL A 18 -0.84 8.46 6.47
CA VAL A 18 -0.88 9.47 5.41
C VAL A 18 0.54 9.86 5.07
N LEU A 19 0.93 9.65 3.82
CA LEU A 19 2.28 9.87 3.35
C LEU A 19 2.40 11.20 2.63
N SER A 20 3.59 11.79 2.69
CA SER A 20 3.91 13.03 2.00
C SER A 20 3.97 12.87 0.48
N GLN A 21 4.26 11.66 -0.02
CA GLN A 21 4.44 11.32 -1.42
C GLN A 21 3.77 9.97 -1.74
N PRO A 22 3.40 9.72 -3.02
CA PRO A 22 2.89 8.42 -3.44
C PRO A 22 3.94 7.32 -3.31
N VAL A 23 3.47 6.11 -3.00
CA VAL A 23 4.32 4.92 -3.01
C VAL A 23 4.43 4.41 -4.44
N GLU A 24 5.62 4.54 -5.02
CA GLU A 24 5.95 4.00 -6.34
C GLU A 24 6.76 2.72 -6.19
N PHE A 25 6.29 1.64 -6.82
CA PHE A 25 6.95 0.34 -6.76
C PHE A 25 7.87 0.13 -7.95
N THR A 26 9.11 -0.26 -7.67
CA THR A 26 10.01 -0.88 -8.64
C THR A 26 9.87 -2.38 -8.54
N TYR A 27 9.52 -3.03 -9.65
CA TYR A 27 9.22 -4.45 -9.69
C TYR A 27 10.39 -5.28 -10.19
N TYR A 28 10.64 -6.42 -9.55
CA TYR A 28 11.56 -7.44 -10.05
C TYR A 28 10.88 -8.82 -9.99
N LYS A 29 11.37 -9.74 -10.80
CA LYS A 29 10.78 -11.08 -10.94
C LYS A 29 11.72 -12.16 -10.44
N GLN A 30 11.19 -13.08 -9.65
CA GLN A 30 11.91 -14.25 -9.17
C GLN A 30 11.07 -15.51 -9.31
N GLY A 31 11.32 -16.27 -10.39
CA GLY A 31 10.51 -17.43 -10.76
C GLY A 31 9.06 -17.02 -11.01
N ASP A 32 8.14 -17.58 -10.22
CA ASP A 32 6.70 -17.35 -10.31
C ASP A 32 6.21 -16.20 -9.41
N LEU A 33 7.12 -15.32 -8.97
CA LEU A 33 6.81 -14.14 -8.16
C LEU A 33 7.30 -12.87 -8.85
N ILE A 34 6.48 -11.83 -8.76
CA ILE A 34 6.86 -10.46 -9.00
C ILE A 34 6.77 -9.74 -7.66
N ILE A 35 7.85 -9.08 -7.26
CA ILE A 35 7.95 -8.34 -6.00
C ILE A 35 8.20 -6.88 -6.36
N GLY A 36 7.35 -5.99 -5.87
CA GLY A 36 7.50 -4.55 -5.95
C GLY A 36 7.97 -4.01 -4.62
N LEU A 37 9.04 -3.23 -4.64
CA LEU A 37 9.52 -2.47 -3.48
C LEU A 37 9.50 -0.98 -3.81
N ASP A 38 9.15 -0.16 -2.83
CA ASP A 38 9.41 1.27 -2.93
C ASP A 38 10.91 1.57 -2.73
N ASP A 39 11.31 2.79 -3.07
CA ASP A 39 12.71 3.21 -2.97
C ASP A 39 13.26 3.22 -1.54
N THR A 40 12.39 3.28 -0.53
CA THR A 40 12.77 3.16 0.89
C THR A 40 12.83 1.73 1.41
N CYS A 41 12.45 0.73 0.60
CA CYS A 41 12.31 -0.66 1.02
C CYS A 41 11.43 -0.79 2.28
N THR A 42 10.33 -0.04 2.34
CA THR A 42 9.34 -0.11 3.42
C THR A 42 8.09 -0.83 2.95
N PHE A 43 7.58 -0.46 1.79
CA PHE A 43 6.33 -0.97 1.24
C PHE A 43 6.61 -2.07 0.22
N VAL A 44 5.76 -3.09 0.25
CA VAL A 44 5.89 -4.29 -0.56
C VAL A 44 4.57 -4.58 -1.25
N SER A 45 4.64 -4.68 -2.57
CA SER A 45 3.60 -5.25 -3.43
C SER A 45 4.09 -6.61 -3.92
N CYS A 46 3.22 -7.61 -4.00
CA CYS A 46 3.62 -8.92 -4.53
C CYS A 46 2.52 -9.53 -5.38
N TYR A 47 2.95 -10.08 -6.52
CA TYR A 47 2.10 -10.86 -7.41
C TYR A 47 2.69 -12.26 -7.57
N PHE A 48 1.85 -13.28 -7.50
CA PHE A 48 2.23 -14.65 -7.82
C PHE A 48 1.54 -15.12 -9.08
N TYR A 49 2.25 -15.93 -9.85
CA TYR A 49 1.72 -16.54 -11.05
C TYR A 49 0.78 -17.69 -10.69
N GLU A 50 -0.40 -17.68 -11.28
CA GLU A 50 -1.29 -18.83 -11.34
C GLU A 50 -1.92 -18.89 -12.73
N ARG A 51 -1.97 -20.09 -13.31
CA ARG A 51 -2.51 -20.26 -14.66
C ARG A 51 -3.99 -19.85 -14.69
N PRO A 52 -4.40 -18.89 -15.54
CA PRO A 52 -5.77 -18.45 -15.59
C PRO A 52 -6.68 -19.54 -16.18
N SER A 53 -7.94 -19.55 -15.75
CA SER A 53 -8.99 -20.41 -16.33
C SER A 53 -10.16 -19.57 -16.83
N MET A 54 -11.04 -20.18 -17.64
CA MET A 54 -12.15 -19.49 -18.32
C MET A 54 -13.07 -18.70 -17.37
N GLY A 55 -13.21 -19.14 -16.11
CA GLY A 55 -14.02 -18.46 -15.08
C GLY A 55 -13.21 -17.87 -13.92
N PHE A 56 -11.89 -17.96 -13.95
CA PHE A 56 -11.03 -17.55 -12.83
C PHE A 56 -9.80 -16.82 -13.37
N LYS A 57 -9.93 -15.49 -13.40
CA LYS A 57 -8.88 -14.56 -13.80
C LYS A 57 -8.64 -13.57 -12.66
N ALA A 58 -7.37 -13.25 -12.42
CA ALA A 58 -6.99 -12.23 -11.46
C ALA A 58 -7.64 -10.88 -11.81
N PHE A 59 -7.87 -10.06 -10.77
CA PHE A 59 -8.41 -8.69 -10.90
C PHE A 59 -9.70 -8.59 -11.73
N GLY A 60 -10.55 -9.62 -11.69
CA GLY A 60 -11.80 -9.66 -12.46
C GLY A 60 -11.60 -9.71 -13.98
N GLY A 61 -10.41 -10.13 -14.44
CA GLY A 61 -10.06 -10.19 -15.86
C GLY A 61 -9.57 -8.87 -16.45
N ARG A 62 -9.28 -7.86 -15.62
CA ARG A 62 -8.63 -6.63 -16.07
C ARG A 62 -7.24 -6.93 -16.60
N GLU A 63 -6.92 -6.36 -17.75
CA GLU A 63 -5.60 -6.43 -18.37
C GLU A 63 -4.79 -5.16 -18.05
N PHE A 64 -3.49 -5.34 -17.81
CA PHE A 64 -2.54 -4.26 -17.54
C PHE A 64 -1.11 -4.76 -17.72
N ASP A 65 -0.14 -3.86 -17.73
CA ASP A 65 1.27 -4.21 -17.86
C ASP A 65 2.02 -3.86 -16.57
N ILE A 66 3.00 -4.69 -16.21
CA ILE A 66 3.99 -4.40 -15.16
C ILE A 66 5.35 -4.26 -15.82
N THR A 67 5.98 -3.09 -15.69
CA THR A 67 7.36 -2.88 -16.10
C THR A 67 8.30 -3.26 -14.97
N LEU A 68 9.23 -4.17 -15.23
CA LEU A 68 10.26 -4.60 -14.30
C LEU A 68 11.46 -3.64 -14.32
N GLU A 69 12.30 -3.70 -13.29
CA GLU A 69 13.51 -2.87 -13.12
C GLU A 69 14.51 -3.01 -14.28
N ASN A 70 14.52 -4.17 -14.94
CA ASN A 70 15.38 -4.44 -16.10
C ASN A 70 14.76 -3.95 -17.42
N GLY A 71 13.59 -3.31 -17.38
CA GLY A 71 12.84 -2.83 -18.53
C GLY A 71 11.95 -3.88 -19.21
N GLU A 72 11.96 -5.13 -18.76
CA GLU A 72 11.02 -6.15 -19.24
C GLU A 72 9.58 -5.76 -18.90
N VAL A 73 8.66 -5.97 -19.82
CA VAL A 73 7.24 -5.70 -19.61
C VAL A 73 6.50 -7.03 -19.52
N ILE A 74 5.88 -7.28 -18.36
CA ILE A 74 5.01 -8.41 -18.13
C ILE A 74 3.58 -7.99 -18.43
N HIS A 75 3.00 -8.57 -19.48
CA HIS A 75 1.58 -8.40 -19.78
C HIS A 75 0.75 -9.25 -18.81
N CYS A 76 -0.15 -8.60 -18.06
CA CYS A 76 -1.05 -9.25 -17.11
C CYS A 76 -2.45 -9.35 -17.73
N ASP A 77 -2.91 -10.57 -18.01
CA ASP A 77 -4.20 -10.90 -18.65
C ASP A 77 -5.07 -11.87 -17.81
N GLY A 78 -4.78 -11.93 -16.50
CA GLY A 78 -5.50 -12.71 -15.50
C GLY A 78 -4.67 -13.79 -14.81
N GLN A 79 -3.37 -13.89 -15.11
CA GLN A 79 -2.43 -14.89 -14.61
C GLN A 79 -1.62 -14.47 -13.37
N TRP A 80 -1.66 -13.19 -12.99
CA TRP A 80 -0.91 -12.66 -11.84
C TRP A 80 -1.87 -12.21 -10.75
N TRP A 81 -1.78 -12.81 -9.57
CA TRP A 81 -2.66 -12.53 -8.43
C TRP A 81 -1.93 -11.75 -7.35
N ASP A 82 -2.60 -10.76 -6.74
CA ASP A 82 -2.11 -10.14 -5.50
C ASP A 82 -1.98 -11.21 -4.41
N GLY A 83 -0.74 -11.48 -3.98
CA GLY A 83 -0.44 -12.56 -3.06
C GLY A 83 1.02 -12.98 -3.11
N GLY A 84 1.33 -14.21 -2.70
CA GLY A 84 2.71 -14.70 -2.67
C GLY A 84 3.58 -14.16 -1.52
N TYR A 85 3.01 -13.34 -0.62
CA TYR A 85 3.74 -12.66 0.45
C TYR A 85 4.56 -13.57 1.37
N GLN A 86 4.11 -14.80 1.67
CA GLN A 86 4.91 -15.74 2.48
C GLN A 86 6.21 -16.18 1.79
N LYS A 87 6.21 -16.25 0.46
CA LYS A 87 7.43 -16.54 -0.30
C LYS A 87 8.30 -15.29 -0.38
N ALA A 88 7.69 -14.11 -0.54
CA ALA A 88 8.39 -12.82 -0.51
C ALA A 88 9.09 -12.60 0.84
N GLU A 89 8.43 -12.86 1.98
CA GLU A 89 9.03 -12.83 3.33
C GLU A 89 10.31 -13.66 3.42
N LYS A 90 10.27 -14.90 2.91
CA LYS A 90 11.44 -15.80 2.89
C LYS A 90 12.56 -15.32 1.99
N LEU A 91 12.24 -14.74 0.84
CA LEU A 91 13.22 -14.22 -0.12
C LEU A 91 13.89 -12.94 0.39
N LEU A 92 13.11 -12.05 0.99
CA LEU A 92 13.60 -10.80 1.57
C LEU A 92 14.31 -11.03 2.91
N GLY A 93 13.99 -12.12 3.61
CA GLY A 93 14.48 -12.37 4.97
C GLY A 93 13.84 -11.45 6.01
N GLU A 94 12.64 -10.95 5.73
CA GLU A 94 11.96 -9.88 6.46
C GLU A 94 10.51 -10.27 6.77
N GLU A 95 9.97 -9.77 7.87
CA GLU A 95 8.55 -9.97 8.25
C GLU A 95 7.66 -8.95 7.54
N LEU A 96 6.57 -9.39 6.91
CA LEU A 96 5.64 -8.53 6.17
C LEU A 96 4.30 -8.37 6.89
N VAL A 97 4.04 -7.16 7.39
CA VAL A 97 2.79 -6.76 8.03
C VAL A 97 1.84 -6.07 7.04
N ARG A 98 0.53 -6.14 7.29
CA ARG A 98 -0.45 -5.38 6.49
C ARG A 98 -0.39 -3.91 6.90
N VAL A 99 -0.43 -3.03 5.92
CA VAL A 99 -0.47 -1.58 6.14
C VAL A 99 -1.60 -0.97 5.30
N THR A 100 -2.27 0.01 5.89
CA THR A 100 -3.21 0.88 5.19
C THR A 100 -2.55 2.23 5.04
N TYR A 101 -2.53 2.78 3.84
CA TYR A 101 -1.82 4.03 3.56
C TYR A 101 -2.45 4.78 2.39
N GLU A 102 -2.15 6.06 2.28
CA GLU A 102 -2.33 6.84 1.05
C GLU A 102 -1.52 8.14 1.11
N ASP A 103 -1.19 8.72 -0.05
CA ASP A 103 -0.56 10.04 -0.09
C ASP A 103 -1.57 11.19 0.08
N ILE A 104 -1.08 12.30 0.62
CA ILE A 104 -1.92 13.47 0.92
C ILE A 104 -2.62 14.06 -0.32
N GLU A 105 -1.99 14.06 -1.49
CA GLU A 105 -2.56 14.64 -2.70
C GLU A 105 -3.64 13.72 -3.31
N SER A 106 -3.47 12.41 -3.21
CA SER A 106 -4.50 11.44 -3.56
C SER A 106 -5.72 11.54 -2.63
N LEU A 107 -5.51 11.66 -1.32
CA LEU A 107 -6.59 11.83 -0.35
C LEU A 107 -7.41 13.12 -0.54
N LYS A 108 -6.76 14.21 -1.00
CA LYS A 108 -7.46 15.46 -1.35
C LYS A 108 -8.40 15.27 -2.54
N LYS A 109 -8.03 14.46 -3.52
CA LYS A 109 -8.85 14.16 -4.71
C LYS A 109 -9.98 13.20 -4.37
N CYS A 110 -9.67 12.12 -3.68
CA CYS A 110 -10.61 11.10 -3.24
C CYS A 110 -10.16 10.54 -1.90
N TYR A 111 -10.98 10.67 -0.86
CA TYR A 111 -10.63 10.28 0.50
C TYR A 111 -10.79 8.76 0.71
N VAL A 112 -9.97 7.99 -0.02
CA VAL A 112 -9.95 6.53 -0.02
C VAL A 112 -8.52 6.10 0.28
N PHE A 113 -8.37 5.16 1.20
CA PHE A 113 -7.08 4.58 1.54
C PHE A 113 -6.86 3.27 0.80
N SER A 114 -5.59 3.01 0.50
CA SER A 114 -5.11 1.79 -0.16
C SER A 114 -4.45 0.85 0.86
N GLY A 115 -4.29 -0.42 0.48
CA GLY A 115 -3.67 -1.43 1.34
C GLY A 115 -2.56 -2.19 0.62
N CYS A 116 -1.48 -2.49 1.32
CA CYS A 116 -0.41 -3.38 0.84
C CYS A 116 0.27 -4.10 2.02
N LYS A 117 1.44 -4.68 1.77
CA LYS A 117 2.35 -5.16 2.81
C LYS A 117 3.46 -4.15 3.06
N ALA A 118 4.05 -4.20 4.25
CA ALA A 118 5.26 -3.46 4.58
C ALA A 118 6.20 -4.33 5.40
N ILE A 119 7.50 -4.07 5.30
CA ILE A 119 8.51 -4.67 6.16
C ILE A 119 8.30 -4.12 7.57
N ALA A 120 8.07 -5.01 8.54
CA ALA A 120 7.65 -4.65 9.89
C ALA A 120 8.64 -3.71 10.59
N SER A 121 9.94 -3.99 10.43
CA SER A 121 11.03 -3.20 11.01
C SER A 121 11.12 -1.80 10.38
N SER A 122 11.01 -1.70 9.06
CA SER A 122 11.00 -0.43 8.31
C SER A 122 9.77 0.41 8.65
N LEU A 123 8.58 -0.21 8.71
CA LEU A 123 7.34 0.49 9.06
C LEU A 123 7.38 1.04 10.49
N SER A 124 7.99 0.30 11.42
CA SER A 124 8.18 0.76 12.81
C SER A 124 9.05 2.01 12.85
N LYS A 125 10.18 2.01 12.14
CA LYS A 125 11.05 3.20 12.01
C LYS A 125 10.33 4.36 11.33
N LEU A 126 9.56 4.10 10.28
CA LEU A 126 8.77 5.12 9.59
C LEU A 126 7.75 5.74 10.55
N ARG A 127 7.07 4.93 11.36
CA ARG A 127 6.15 5.40 12.40
C ARG A 127 6.84 6.31 13.43
N GLU A 128 8.06 5.99 13.83
CA GLU A 128 8.84 6.79 14.80
C GLU A 128 9.19 8.19 14.27
N THR A 129 9.12 8.42 12.95
CA THR A 129 9.32 9.76 12.37
C THR A 129 8.16 10.72 12.63
N TYR A 130 7.01 10.20 13.09
CA TYR A 130 5.81 10.98 13.36
C TYR A 130 5.65 11.26 14.85
N ASP A 131 5.59 12.53 15.22
CA ASP A 131 5.41 13.01 16.60
C ASP A 131 4.01 13.56 16.88
N GLY A 132 3.14 13.60 15.88
CA GLY A 132 1.76 14.07 16.01
C GLY A 132 0.82 13.08 16.68
N GLU A 133 -0.38 13.55 17.00
CA GLU A 133 -1.45 12.71 17.54
C GLU A 133 -2.14 11.87 16.46
N VAL A 134 -2.62 10.69 16.85
CA VAL A 134 -3.47 9.88 15.97
C VAL A 134 -4.82 10.58 15.79
N GLN A 135 -5.12 10.96 14.56
CA GLN A 135 -6.33 11.68 14.18
C GLN A 135 -7.51 10.71 13.97
N GLY A 136 -8.73 11.17 14.22
CA GLY A 136 -9.93 10.45 13.81
C GLY A 136 -10.11 10.46 12.29
N TYR A 137 -10.65 9.39 11.71
CA TYR A 137 -10.95 9.29 10.27
C TYR A 137 -11.72 10.48 9.69
N TRP A 138 -12.86 10.83 10.30
CA TRP A 138 -13.72 11.90 9.81
C TRP A 138 -13.19 13.28 10.21
N ALA A 139 -12.56 13.40 11.38
CA ALA A 139 -11.86 14.61 11.79
C ALA A 139 -10.75 14.98 10.80
N TYR A 140 -9.92 14.01 10.41
CA TYR A 140 -8.86 14.22 9.42
C TYR A 140 -9.43 14.56 8.04
N GLU A 141 -10.52 13.93 7.61
CA GLU A 141 -11.19 14.30 6.34
C GLU A 141 -11.64 15.77 6.35
N ALA A 142 -12.22 16.24 7.46
CA ALA A 142 -12.62 17.64 7.59
C ALA A 142 -11.44 18.59 7.54
N LEU A 143 -10.36 18.27 8.27
CA LEU A 143 -9.12 19.04 8.24
C LEU A 143 -8.58 19.14 6.80
N LEU A 144 -8.46 18.00 6.11
CA LEU A 144 -7.92 17.92 4.76
C LEU A 144 -8.77 18.71 3.74
N LYS A 145 -10.10 18.73 3.93
CA LYS A 145 -11.05 19.43 3.07
C LYS A 145 -11.37 20.86 3.52
N GLY A 146 -10.70 21.38 4.56
CA GLY A 146 -10.91 22.73 5.08
C GLY A 146 -12.33 22.96 5.65
N ARG A 147 -12.94 21.94 6.25
CA ARG A 147 -14.26 22.04 6.89
C ARG A 147 -14.08 22.25 8.40
N ASP A 148 -14.92 23.11 8.98
CA ASP A 148 -14.91 23.37 10.43
C ASP A 148 -15.27 22.13 11.27
N LYS A 149 -16.04 21.19 10.70
CA LYS A 149 -16.54 20.00 11.40
C LYS A 149 -16.55 18.75 10.50
N PRO A 150 -16.36 17.56 11.08
CA PRO A 150 -16.49 16.29 10.37
C PRO A 150 -17.94 16.02 9.97
N ILE A 151 -18.13 15.32 8.86
CA ILE A 151 -19.47 14.93 8.37
C ILE A 151 -20.11 13.81 9.19
N ARG A 152 -19.30 13.09 9.97
CA ARG A 152 -19.71 12.02 10.87
C ARG A 152 -18.79 12.04 12.08
N GLU A 153 -19.27 11.53 13.20
CA GLU A 153 -18.42 11.34 14.37
C GLU A 153 -17.45 10.18 14.15
N ASP A 154 -16.25 10.33 14.69
CA ASP A 154 -15.29 9.25 14.77
C ASP A 154 -15.77 8.17 15.74
N ARG A 155 -15.56 6.91 15.36
CA ARG A 155 -15.83 5.81 16.28
C ARG A 155 -14.84 5.91 17.44
N LYS A 156 -15.38 5.87 18.66
CA LYS A 156 -14.55 5.70 19.85
C LYS A 156 -13.90 4.32 19.78
N GLN A 157 -12.58 4.27 19.88
CA GLN A 157 -11.83 3.04 20.09
C GLN A 157 -12.02 2.55 21.53
#